data_AF-A0A8I5ZV30-F1
#
_entry.id   AF-A0A8I5ZV30-F1
#
_cell.length_a   1.000
_cell.length_b   1.000
_cell.length_c   1.000
_cell.angle_alpha   90.00
_cell.angle_beta   90.00
_cell.angle_gamma   90.00
#
_symmetry.space_group_name_H-M   'P 1'
#
loop_
_entity.id
_entity.type
_entity.pdbx_description
1 polymer ?
#
loop_
_entity_poly.entity_id
_entity_poly.type
_entity_poly.pdbx_seq_one_letter_code
_entity_poly.pdbx_strand_id
1 'polypeptide(L)'
;MHQSCLLLSFIGKASQEASLLLKAIIIVRISIGIKEEILKTKHPNFESSLSAYKEKMKELSMLSLICSCFYPEPRNINIYTYDDMEVKQINKRASGQAFELILKPPSPISEAPRTLASPKKKDLSLEEIQKKLEAAEGRRKSQEAQVLKQLAEKREHEREVLQKALEENNNFSKMAEEKLILKMEQIKENREANLAAIIERLQEKERHAAEVRRNKELQVELSG
;
A
#
# COMPACT_ATOMS: atom_id res chain seq x y z
N MET A 1 2.53 38.39 16.07
CA MET A 1 2.44 36.91 16.17
C MET A 1 1.71 36.27 14.99
N HIS A 2 0.61 36.85 14.50
CA HIS A 2 -0.18 36.23 13.40
C HIS A 2 0.50 36.22 12.02
N GLN A 3 1.29 37.25 11.67
CA GLN A 3 2.02 37.31 10.38
C GLN A 3 3.17 36.31 10.29
N SER A 4 3.87 36.04 11.39
CA SER A 4 4.99 35.08 11.45
C SER A 4 4.53 33.64 11.20
N CYS A 5 3.33 33.27 11.67
CA CYS A 5 2.73 31.96 11.45
C CYS A 5 2.33 31.72 9.98
N LEU A 6 1.81 32.74 9.30
CA LEU A 6 1.47 32.65 7.87
C LEU A 6 2.71 32.50 7.00
N LEU A 7 3.79 33.20 7.32
CA LEU A 7 5.06 33.10 6.59
C LEU A 7 5.67 31.69 6.71
N LEU A 8 5.69 31.11 7.90
CA LEU A 8 6.19 29.74 8.13
C LEU A 8 5.33 28.68 7.43
N SER A 9 4.01 28.88 7.39
CA SER A 9 3.08 28.01 6.66
C SER A 9 3.30 28.09 5.14
N PHE A 10 3.61 29.28 4.63
CA PHE A 10 3.90 29.50 3.21
C PHE A 10 5.26 28.91 2.81
N ILE A 11 6.28 29.08 3.66
CA ILE A 11 7.61 28.46 3.48
C ILE A 11 7.51 26.92 3.52
N GLY A 12 6.69 26.37 4.41
CA GLY A 12 6.44 24.92 4.48
C GLY A 12 5.76 24.38 3.21
N LYS A 13 4.74 25.07 2.69
CA LYS A 13 4.08 24.69 1.42
C LYS A 13 5.02 24.80 0.23
N ALA A 14 5.80 25.88 0.14
CA ALA A 14 6.80 26.06 -0.92
C ALA A 14 7.91 24.98 -0.88
N SER A 15 8.33 24.56 0.33
CA SER A 15 9.30 23.48 0.51
C SER A 15 8.75 22.12 0.04
N GLN A 16 7.46 21.86 0.29
CA GLN A 16 6.82 20.60 -0.11
C GLN A 16 6.58 20.52 -1.62
N GLU A 17 6.24 21.64 -2.27
CA GLU A 17 6.14 21.74 -3.73
C GLU A 17 7.50 21.58 -4.42
N ALA A 18 8.56 22.19 -3.87
CA ALA A 18 9.93 22.02 -4.39
C ALA A 18 10.42 20.56 -4.32
N SER A 19 10.04 19.83 -3.25
CA SER A 19 10.38 18.40 -3.11
C SER A 19 9.68 17.53 -4.16
N LEU A 20 8.44 17.83 -4.51
CA LEU A 20 7.68 17.10 -5.53
C LEU A 20 8.24 17.35 -6.94
N LEU A 21 8.61 18.60 -7.25
CA LEU A 21 9.26 18.94 -8.53
C LEU A 21 10.61 18.24 -8.69
N LEU A 22 11.43 18.19 -7.64
CA LEU A 22 12.73 17.53 -7.70
C LEU A 22 12.58 16.01 -7.93
N LYS A 23 11.58 15.37 -7.29
CA LYS A 23 11.24 13.96 -7.53
C LYS A 23 10.77 13.71 -8.96
N ALA A 24 9.93 14.58 -9.52
CA ALA A 24 9.47 14.46 -10.90
C ALA A 24 10.63 14.60 -11.92
N ILE A 25 11.56 15.54 -11.70
CA ILE A 25 12.75 15.73 -12.55
C ILE A 25 13.66 14.50 -12.52
N ILE A 26 13.86 13.89 -11.35
CA ILE A 26 14.67 12.67 -11.20
C ILE A 26 14.03 11.50 -11.94
N ILE A 27 12.72 11.30 -11.82
CA ILE A 27 11.99 10.22 -12.53
C ILE A 27 12.06 10.40 -14.05
N VAL A 28 11.91 11.63 -14.55
CA VAL A 28 12.03 11.92 -15.99
C VAL A 28 13.46 11.70 -16.48
N ARG A 29 14.49 12.11 -15.72
CA ARG A 29 15.89 11.84 -16.08
C ARG A 29 16.23 10.35 -16.12
N ILE A 30 15.76 9.57 -15.14
CA ILE A 30 15.94 8.10 -15.13
C ILE A 30 15.22 7.46 -16.32
N SER A 31 14.00 7.92 -16.64
CA SER A 31 13.21 7.39 -17.76
C SER A 31 13.83 7.72 -19.13
N ILE A 32 14.50 8.87 -19.26
CA ILE A 32 15.22 9.26 -20.49
C ILE A 32 16.53 8.45 -20.61
N GLY A 33 17.29 8.28 -19.54
CA GLY A 33 18.53 7.49 -19.54
C GLY A 33 18.30 6.02 -19.92
N ILE A 34 17.21 5.41 -19.44
CA ILE A 34 16.84 4.04 -19.80
C ILE A 34 16.46 3.90 -21.29
N LYS A 35 15.89 4.95 -21.90
CA LYS A 35 15.57 4.94 -23.34
C LYS A 35 16.81 5.08 -24.24
N GLU A 36 17.82 5.85 -23.83
CA GLU A 36 19.06 5.99 -24.59
C GLU A 36 19.94 4.72 -24.56
N GLU A 37 19.87 3.94 -23.48
CA GLU A 37 20.63 2.70 -23.34
C GLU A 37 20.03 1.54 -24.17
N ILE A 38 18.70 1.54 -24.37
CA ILE A 38 18.00 0.55 -25.21
C ILE A 38 18.22 0.80 -26.72
N LEU A 39 18.63 2.01 -27.13
CA LEU A 39 18.85 2.35 -28.54
C LEU A 39 20.30 2.10 -29.03
N LYS A 40 21.24 1.72 -28.15
CA LYS A 40 22.65 1.47 -28.53
C LYS A 40 22.99 0.01 -28.84
N THR A 41 22.06 -0.95 -28.75
CA THR A 41 22.33 -2.38 -28.95
C THR A 41 21.78 -2.98 -30.26
N LYS A 42 21.67 -2.20 -31.33
CA LYS A 42 21.43 -2.74 -32.69
C LYS A 42 22.53 -2.35 -33.65
N HIS A 43 23.36 -3.33 -34.02
CA HIS A 43 23.95 -3.65 -35.35
C HIS A 43 25.16 -4.60 -35.14
N PRO A 44 25.56 -5.49 -36.08
CA PRO A 44 25.80 -5.15 -37.50
C PRO A 44 25.66 -6.29 -38.57
N ASN A 45 25.82 -5.90 -39.85
CA ASN A 45 26.40 -6.66 -40.98
C ASN A 45 25.89 -8.09 -41.30
N PHE A 46 24.94 -8.21 -42.23
CA PHE A 46 24.60 -9.49 -42.87
C PHE A 46 24.97 -9.57 -44.37
N GLU A 47 25.02 -8.45 -45.11
CA GLU A 47 25.17 -8.49 -46.57
C GLU A 47 26.58 -8.85 -47.08
N SER A 48 27.66 -8.48 -46.36
CA SER A 48 29.02 -8.85 -46.78
C SER A 48 29.36 -10.33 -46.56
N SER A 49 28.58 -11.06 -45.75
CA SER A 49 28.83 -12.46 -45.43
C SER A 49 28.29 -13.42 -46.50
N LEU A 50 27.23 -13.01 -47.20
CA LEU A 50 26.51 -13.87 -48.15
C LEU A 50 27.27 -14.03 -49.48
N SER A 51 27.96 -12.99 -49.93
CA SER A 51 28.78 -13.04 -51.16
C SER A 51 30.01 -13.94 -50.97
N ALA A 52 30.74 -13.76 -49.86
CA ALA A 52 31.90 -14.57 -49.51
C ALA A 52 31.55 -16.05 -49.27
N TYR A 53 30.37 -16.32 -48.70
CA TYR A 53 29.85 -17.69 -48.53
C TYR A 53 29.49 -18.33 -49.88
N LYS A 54 28.84 -17.60 -50.79
CA LYS A 54 28.46 -18.10 -52.12
C LYS A 54 29.68 -18.45 -52.99
N GLU A 55 30.78 -17.73 -52.83
CA GLU A 55 32.03 -17.98 -53.54
C GLU A 55 32.77 -19.20 -52.97
N LYS A 56 32.87 -19.34 -51.64
CA LYS A 56 33.40 -20.54 -50.97
C LYS A 56 32.59 -21.82 -51.26
N MET A 57 31.28 -21.71 -51.43
CA MET A 57 30.41 -22.85 -51.71
C MET A 57 30.53 -23.40 -53.13
N LYS A 58 31.16 -22.66 -54.07
CA LYS A 58 31.47 -23.17 -55.42
C LYS A 58 32.72 -24.05 -55.46
N GLU A 59 33.60 -23.94 -54.47
CA GLU A 59 34.88 -24.66 -54.40
C GLU A 59 34.74 -26.07 -53.79
N LEU A 60 33.61 -26.37 -53.14
CA LEU A 60 33.31 -27.69 -52.58
C LEU A 60 32.70 -28.59 -53.66
N SER A 61 33.53 -29.50 -54.20
CA SER A 61 33.29 -30.46 -55.30
C SER A 61 32.06 -31.40 -55.18
N MET A 62 31.15 -31.20 -54.23
CA MET A 62 29.97 -32.06 -53.99
C MET A 62 28.64 -31.30 -53.90
N LEU A 63 28.63 -29.95 -54.00
CA LEU A 63 27.38 -29.18 -53.92
C LEU A 63 26.47 -29.33 -55.15
N SER A 64 27.01 -29.77 -56.30
CA SER A 64 26.24 -30.06 -57.52
C SER A 64 25.23 -31.21 -57.35
N LEU A 65 25.37 -32.01 -56.28
CA LEU A 65 24.49 -33.15 -56.01
C LEU A 65 23.29 -32.80 -55.12
N ILE A 66 23.36 -31.71 -54.35
CA ILE A 66 22.39 -31.42 -53.27
C ILE A 66 21.41 -30.30 -53.67
N CYS A 67 21.75 -29.45 -54.66
CA CYS A 67 20.92 -28.30 -55.03
C CYS A 67 20.76 -28.17 -56.55
N SER A 68 19.55 -28.42 -57.05
CA SER A 68 19.18 -28.24 -58.48
C SER A 68 19.20 -26.79 -58.95
N CYS A 69 19.29 -25.81 -58.04
CA CYS A 69 19.33 -24.39 -58.36
C CYS A 69 20.63 -23.93 -59.04
N PHE A 70 21.68 -24.76 -59.09
CA PHE A 70 22.96 -24.44 -59.71
C PHE A 70 23.19 -25.09 -61.09
N TYR A 71 22.33 -26.01 -61.53
CA TYR A 71 22.36 -26.60 -62.88
C TYR A 71 20.93 -27.00 -63.29
N PRO A 72 20.24 -26.21 -64.15
CA PRO A 72 18.91 -26.55 -64.63
C PRO A 72 19.03 -27.56 -65.78
N GLU A 73 19.32 -28.81 -65.44
CA GLU A 73 19.24 -29.93 -66.38
C GLU A 73 18.09 -30.83 -65.91
N PRO A 74 17.10 -31.14 -66.77
CA PRO A 74 15.90 -31.86 -66.36
C PRO A 74 16.26 -33.34 -66.18
N ARG A 75 16.80 -33.70 -65.02
CA ARG A 75 16.95 -35.10 -64.64
C ARG A 75 15.55 -35.67 -64.50
N ASN A 76 15.20 -36.49 -65.48
CA ASN A 76 13.99 -37.26 -65.58
C ASN A 76 13.90 -38.20 -64.36
N ILE A 77 13.10 -37.81 -63.36
CA ILE A 77 12.75 -38.67 -62.22
C ILE A 77 11.67 -39.63 -62.69
N ASN A 78 12.00 -40.52 -63.64
CA ASN A 78 11.24 -41.73 -63.84
C ASN A 78 11.70 -42.74 -62.78
N ILE A 79 10.83 -42.93 -61.79
CA ILE A 79 10.43 -44.25 -61.28
C ILE A 79 11.61 -45.23 -61.11
N TYR A 80 12.27 -45.16 -59.96
CA TYR A 80 12.85 -46.36 -59.36
C TYR A 80 11.74 -47.03 -58.56
N THR A 81 11.24 -48.15 -59.06
CA THR A 81 10.29 -49.01 -58.32
C THR A 81 11.03 -49.72 -57.18
N TYR A 82 10.83 -49.26 -55.95
CA TYR A 82 11.00 -50.07 -54.74
C TYR A 82 9.59 -50.36 -54.23
N ASP A 83 9.23 -51.63 -54.09
CA ASP A 83 7.85 -52.11 -53.78
C ASP A 83 7.25 -51.64 -52.45
N ASP A 84 7.92 -50.76 -51.68
CA ASP A 84 7.54 -50.32 -50.32
C ASP A 84 7.30 -48.81 -50.17
N MET A 85 7.20 -48.03 -51.26
CA MET A 85 6.99 -46.57 -51.18
C MET A 85 5.64 -46.13 -51.77
N GLU A 86 4.70 -45.69 -50.91
CA GLU A 86 3.43 -45.11 -51.34
C GLU A 86 3.43 -43.58 -51.16
N VAL A 87 3.17 -42.83 -52.23
CA VAL A 87 3.08 -41.36 -52.19
C VAL A 87 1.64 -40.92 -52.40
N LYS A 88 1.02 -40.34 -51.39
CA LYS A 88 -0.33 -39.78 -51.46
C LYS A 88 -0.27 -38.27 -51.61
N GLN A 89 -0.74 -37.77 -52.74
CA GLN A 89 -0.75 -36.33 -53.00
C GLN A 89 -1.74 -35.62 -52.07
N ILE A 90 -1.30 -34.60 -51.31
CA ILE A 90 -2.16 -33.85 -50.38
C ILE A 90 -2.72 -32.61 -51.07
N ASN A 91 -1.86 -31.73 -51.59
CA ASN A 91 -2.28 -30.47 -52.20
C ASN A 91 -1.23 -29.94 -53.16
N LYS A 92 -1.69 -29.29 -54.24
CA LYS A 92 -0.84 -28.52 -55.15
C LYS A 92 -1.32 -27.07 -55.14
N ARG A 93 -0.40 -26.14 -54.92
CA ARG A 93 -0.65 -24.70 -54.92
C ARG A 93 0.38 -24.03 -55.84
N ALA A 94 0.12 -22.81 -56.29
CA ALA A 94 1.07 -22.08 -57.15
C ALA A 94 2.47 -21.91 -56.52
N SER A 95 2.55 -21.94 -55.19
CA SER A 95 3.80 -21.84 -54.42
C SER A 95 4.52 -23.19 -54.20
N GLY A 96 3.93 -24.33 -54.59
CA GLY A 96 4.56 -25.64 -54.38
C GLY A 96 3.58 -26.81 -54.28
N GLN A 97 4.13 -28.00 -54.06
CA GLN A 97 3.38 -29.25 -53.99
C GLN A 97 3.67 -29.97 -52.67
N ALA A 98 2.63 -30.53 -52.05
CA ALA A 98 2.72 -31.30 -50.83
C ALA A 98 2.17 -32.71 -51.05
N PHE A 99 2.91 -33.70 -50.54
CA PHE A 99 2.55 -35.11 -50.57
C PHE A 99 2.92 -35.79 -49.26
N GLU A 100 2.18 -36.82 -48.92
CA GLU A 100 2.46 -37.74 -47.83
C GLU A 100 3.24 -38.92 -48.42
N LEU A 101 4.39 -39.27 -47.84
CA LEU A 101 5.18 -40.42 -48.23
C LEU A 101 5.09 -41.47 -47.13
N ILE A 102 4.46 -42.59 -47.43
CA ILE A 102 4.30 -43.74 -46.54
C ILE A 102 5.30 -44.80 -46.99
N LEU A 103 6.34 -44.99 -46.19
CA LEU A 103 7.37 -46.03 -46.39
C LEU A 103 6.98 -47.38 -45.76
N LYS A 104 6.00 -47.36 -44.84
CA LYS A 104 5.47 -48.56 -44.18
C LYS A 104 4.07 -48.23 -43.66
N PRO A 105 3.05 -49.05 -43.93
CA PRO A 105 1.73 -48.84 -43.34
C PRO A 105 1.82 -48.90 -41.81
N PRO A 106 1.03 -48.09 -41.09
CA PRO A 106 1.04 -48.08 -39.63
C PRO A 106 0.79 -49.50 -39.10
N SER A 107 1.68 -49.99 -38.23
CA SER A 107 1.54 -51.33 -37.64
C SER A 107 0.24 -51.41 -36.84
N PRO A 108 -0.50 -52.54 -36.87
CA PRO A 108 -1.81 -52.68 -36.21
C PRO A 108 -1.81 -52.50 -34.68
N ILE A 109 -0.65 -52.29 -34.06
CA ILE A 109 -0.47 -52.23 -32.61
C ILE A 109 0.43 -51.03 -32.28
N SER A 110 -0.11 -49.83 -32.42
CA SER A 110 0.48 -48.61 -31.86
C SER A 110 -0.56 -47.50 -31.92
N GLU A 111 -1.64 -47.62 -31.14
CA GLU A 111 -2.24 -46.39 -30.61
C GLU A 111 -1.11 -45.66 -29.88
N ALA A 112 -0.83 -44.43 -30.30
CA ALA A 112 0.15 -43.55 -29.67
C ALA A 112 0.08 -43.68 -28.14
N PRO A 113 1.22 -43.67 -27.40
CA PRO A 113 1.22 -43.82 -25.95
C PRO A 113 0.13 -42.93 -25.38
N ARG A 114 -0.89 -43.55 -24.79
CA ARG A 114 -2.01 -42.84 -24.16
C ARG A 114 -1.39 -42.05 -23.03
N THR A 115 -1.00 -40.80 -23.31
CA THR A 115 -0.71 -39.82 -22.29
C THR A 115 -1.93 -39.86 -21.38
N LEU A 116 -1.71 -40.18 -20.09
CA LEU A 116 -2.76 -40.22 -19.09
C LEU A 116 -3.56 -38.94 -19.28
N ALA A 117 -4.76 -39.07 -19.86
CA ALA A 117 -5.52 -37.92 -20.31
C ALA A 117 -5.78 -37.10 -19.05
N SER A 118 -5.07 -35.97 -18.93
CA SER A 118 -5.42 -34.99 -17.91
C SER A 118 -6.91 -34.77 -18.06
N PRO A 119 -7.72 -34.85 -16.97
CA PRO A 119 -9.16 -34.72 -17.07
C PRO A 119 -9.45 -33.52 -17.94
N LYS A 120 -10.19 -33.70 -19.05
CA LYS A 120 -10.50 -32.61 -19.98
C LYS A 120 -11.00 -31.46 -19.13
N LYS A 121 -10.19 -30.41 -18.96
CA LYS A 121 -10.60 -29.24 -18.20
C LYS A 121 -11.84 -28.74 -18.93
N LYS A 122 -12.98 -28.76 -18.26
CA LYS A 122 -14.18 -28.10 -18.79
C LYS A 122 -13.77 -26.67 -19.10
N ASP A 123 -14.06 -26.21 -20.30
CA ASP A 123 -13.80 -24.83 -20.69
C ASP A 123 -14.52 -23.93 -19.69
N LEU A 124 -13.74 -23.15 -18.93
CA LEU A 124 -14.25 -22.23 -17.92
C LEU A 124 -15.13 -21.21 -18.64
N SER A 125 -16.36 -21.01 -18.19
CA SER A 125 -17.24 -20.00 -18.78
C SER A 125 -16.72 -18.59 -18.47
N LEU A 126 -17.12 -17.61 -19.28
CA LEU A 126 -16.76 -16.21 -19.05
C LEU A 126 -17.19 -15.73 -17.65
N GLU A 127 -18.38 -16.14 -17.21
CA GLU A 127 -18.90 -15.89 -15.85
C GLU A 127 -17.96 -16.43 -14.76
N GLU A 128 -17.47 -17.66 -14.89
CA GLU A 128 -16.61 -18.29 -13.88
C GLU A 128 -15.24 -17.59 -13.79
N ILE A 129 -14.72 -17.11 -14.92
CA ILE A 129 -13.49 -16.31 -14.96
C ILE A 129 -13.71 -14.97 -14.28
N GLN A 130 -14.80 -14.26 -14.62
CA GLN A 130 -15.13 -12.97 -14.00
C GLN A 130 -15.32 -13.11 -12.48
N LYS A 131 -16.06 -14.13 -12.04
CA LYS A 131 -16.28 -14.40 -10.61
C LYS A 131 -14.97 -14.64 -9.85
N LYS A 132 -13.99 -15.31 -10.46
CA LYS A 132 -12.67 -15.52 -9.84
C LYS A 132 -11.86 -14.23 -9.74
N LEU A 133 -11.93 -13.38 -10.76
CA LEU A 133 -11.28 -12.05 -10.76
C LEU A 133 -11.90 -11.14 -9.69
N GLU A 134 -13.24 -11.10 -9.61
CA GLU A 134 -13.97 -10.32 -8.62
C GLU A 134 -13.67 -10.82 -7.20
N ALA A 135 -13.61 -12.14 -6.98
CA ALA A 135 -13.24 -12.68 -5.67
C ALA A 135 -11.80 -12.32 -5.26
N ALA A 136 -10.87 -12.25 -6.21
CA ALA A 136 -9.51 -11.79 -5.95
C ALA A 136 -9.45 -10.29 -5.64
N GLU A 137 -10.22 -9.48 -6.35
CA GLU A 137 -10.38 -8.05 -6.05
C GLU A 137 -11.05 -7.81 -4.69
N GLY A 138 -12.07 -8.59 -4.34
CA GLY A 138 -12.71 -8.53 -3.02
C GLY A 138 -11.73 -8.80 -1.89
N ARG A 139 -10.85 -9.81 -2.03
CA ARG A 139 -9.79 -10.08 -1.05
C ARG A 139 -8.80 -8.91 -0.93
N ARG A 140 -8.38 -8.33 -2.06
CA ARG A 140 -7.50 -7.15 -2.07
C ARG A 140 -8.14 -5.97 -1.34
N LYS A 141 -9.39 -5.63 -1.68
CA LYS A 141 -10.15 -4.54 -1.04
C LYS A 141 -10.38 -4.78 0.44
N SER A 142 -10.68 -6.03 0.83
CA SER A 142 -10.86 -6.39 2.24
C SER A 142 -9.58 -6.20 3.04
N GLN A 143 -8.43 -6.61 2.50
CA GLN A 143 -7.13 -6.42 3.15
C GLN A 143 -6.79 -4.92 3.27
N GLU A 144 -7.02 -4.15 2.22
CA GLU A 144 -6.83 -2.69 2.24
C GLU A 144 -7.73 -2.02 3.28
N ALA A 145 -9.01 -2.37 3.32
CA ALA A 145 -9.96 -1.84 4.30
C ALA A 145 -9.54 -2.18 5.75
N GLN A 146 -9.03 -3.39 5.99
CA GLN A 146 -8.52 -3.77 7.31
C GLN A 146 -7.31 -2.93 7.72
N VAL A 147 -6.37 -2.68 6.80
CA VAL A 147 -5.20 -1.83 7.06
C VAL A 147 -5.64 -0.39 7.33
N LEU A 148 -6.57 0.15 6.53
CA LEU A 148 -7.11 1.50 6.73
C LEU A 148 -7.83 1.63 8.07
N LYS A 149 -8.61 0.62 8.47
CA LYS A 149 -9.26 0.57 9.79
C LYS A 149 -8.22 0.63 10.93
N GLN A 150 -7.18 -0.18 10.88
CA GLN A 150 -6.12 -0.16 11.90
C GLN A 150 -5.37 1.17 11.95
N LEU A 151 -5.16 1.82 10.79
CA LEU A 151 -4.57 3.15 10.74
C LEU A 151 -5.49 4.21 11.35
N ALA A 152 -6.80 4.13 11.08
CA ALA A 152 -7.79 5.04 11.67
C ALA A 152 -7.86 4.88 13.19
N GLU A 153 -7.89 3.65 13.70
CA GLU A 153 -7.85 3.33 15.14
C GLU A 153 -6.58 3.90 15.80
N LYS A 154 -5.42 3.77 15.16
CA LYS A 154 -4.17 4.38 15.67
C LYS A 154 -4.23 5.91 15.73
N ARG A 155 -4.78 6.55 14.69
CA ARG A 155 -4.96 8.02 14.66
C ARG A 155 -5.94 8.49 15.73
N GLU A 156 -6.98 7.71 16.01
CA GLU A 156 -7.93 8.00 17.08
C GLU A 156 -7.27 7.89 18.45
N HIS A 157 -6.54 6.81 18.69
CA HIS A 157 -5.80 6.63 19.94
C HIS A 157 -4.76 7.75 20.18
N GLU A 158 -4.03 8.17 19.14
CA GLU A 158 -3.11 9.33 19.24
C GLU A 158 -3.85 10.60 19.70
N ARG A 159 -5.07 10.85 19.20
CA ARG A 159 -5.89 11.99 19.64
C ARG A 159 -6.36 11.84 21.08
N GLU A 160 -6.82 10.66 21.47
CA GLU A 160 -7.28 10.37 22.83
C GLU A 160 -6.16 10.57 23.86
N VAL A 161 -4.94 10.11 23.56
CA VAL A 161 -3.78 10.28 24.44
C VAL A 161 -3.45 11.76 24.65
N LEU A 162 -3.44 12.54 23.57
CA LEU A 162 -3.19 13.98 23.66
C LEU A 162 -4.30 14.71 24.43
N GLN A 163 -5.55 14.37 24.17
CA GLN A 163 -6.70 14.94 24.88
C GLN A 163 -6.62 14.61 26.38
N LYS A 164 -6.35 13.35 26.73
CA LYS A 164 -6.22 12.91 28.12
C LYS A 164 -5.09 13.64 28.86
N ALA A 165 -3.94 13.83 28.22
CA ALA A 165 -2.84 14.58 28.81
C ALA A 165 -3.22 16.05 29.12
N LEU A 166 -4.00 16.68 28.23
CA LEU A 166 -4.52 18.03 28.46
C LEU A 166 -5.56 18.06 29.58
N GLU A 167 -6.48 17.11 29.60
CA GLU A 167 -7.52 16.98 30.63
C GLU A 167 -6.91 16.76 32.03
N GLU A 168 -5.91 15.89 32.15
CA GLU A 168 -5.22 15.64 33.42
C GLU A 168 -4.49 16.89 33.94
N ASN A 169 -3.84 17.64 33.04
CA ASN A 169 -3.18 18.91 33.40
C ASN A 169 -4.21 19.96 33.89
N ASN A 170 -5.32 20.09 33.18
CA ASN A 170 -6.42 20.98 33.59
C ASN A 170 -7.01 20.55 34.95
N ASN A 171 -7.19 19.24 35.15
CA ASN A 171 -7.73 18.71 36.40
C ASN A 171 -6.79 18.96 37.59
N PHE A 172 -5.47 18.86 37.39
CA PHE A 172 -4.50 19.19 38.44
C PHE A 172 -4.63 20.65 38.91
N SER A 173 -4.71 21.58 37.97
CA SER A 173 -4.87 23.01 38.27
C SER A 173 -6.19 23.27 39.01
N LYS A 174 -7.28 22.67 38.54
CA LYS A 174 -8.61 22.81 39.16
C LYS A 174 -8.64 22.27 40.59
N MET A 175 -8.11 21.06 40.82
CA MET A 175 -8.06 20.46 42.15
C MET A 175 -7.17 21.29 43.11
N ALA A 176 -6.07 21.86 42.62
CA ALA A 176 -5.21 22.71 43.43
C ALA A 176 -5.93 24.01 43.84
N GLU A 177 -6.66 24.63 42.90
CA GLU A 177 -7.47 25.82 43.14
C GLU A 177 -8.59 25.55 44.15
N GLU A 178 -9.40 24.50 43.94
CA GLU A 178 -10.47 24.11 44.86
C GLU A 178 -9.94 23.84 46.27
N LYS A 179 -8.81 23.14 46.38
CA LYS A 179 -8.18 22.86 47.67
C LYS A 179 -7.71 24.13 48.37
N LEU A 180 -7.17 25.11 47.63
CA LEU A 180 -6.77 26.39 48.17
C LEU A 180 -7.98 27.17 48.69
N ILE A 181 -9.05 27.25 47.89
CA ILE A 181 -10.30 27.94 48.27
C ILE A 181 -10.86 27.35 49.56
N LEU A 182 -10.98 26.02 49.63
CA LEU A 182 -11.47 25.33 50.84
C LEU A 182 -10.61 25.63 52.06
N LYS A 183 -9.28 25.71 51.91
CA LYS A 183 -8.38 26.04 53.00
C LYS A 183 -8.52 27.50 53.44
N MET A 184 -8.70 28.43 52.50
CA MET A 184 -8.91 29.83 52.82
C MET A 184 -10.24 30.04 53.56
N GLU A 185 -11.32 29.39 53.12
CA GLU A 185 -12.62 29.49 53.79
C GLU A 185 -12.55 28.87 55.20
N GLN A 186 -11.92 27.70 55.34
CA GLN A 186 -11.72 27.07 56.66
C GLN A 186 -10.94 27.97 57.62
N ILE A 187 -9.88 28.64 57.16
CA ILE A 187 -9.11 29.58 57.99
C ILE A 187 -9.98 30.77 58.41
N LYS A 188 -10.78 31.31 57.49
CA LYS A 188 -11.67 32.42 57.75
C LYS A 188 -12.75 32.04 58.77
N GLU A 189 -13.45 30.94 58.57
CA GLU A 189 -14.47 30.42 59.50
C GLU A 189 -13.87 30.18 60.90
N ASN A 190 -12.68 29.57 60.98
CA ASN A 190 -11.99 29.35 62.26
C ASN A 190 -11.66 30.66 62.97
N ARG A 191 -11.22 31.68 62.23
CA ARG A 191 -10.91 33.00 62.78
C ARG A 191 -12.18 33.69 63.28
N GLU A 192 -13.25 33.64 62.51
CA GLU A 192 -14.55 34.22 62.88
C GLU A 192 -15.14 33.52 64.10
N ALA A 193 -15.09 32.19 64.16
CA ALA A 193 -15.55 31.41 65.32
C ALA A 193 -14.76 31.74 66.59
N ASN A 194 -13.43 31.91 66.49
CA ASN A 194 -12.60 32.29 67.62
C ASN A 194 -12.96 33.70 68.14
N LEU A 195 -13.10 34.67 67.22
CA LEU A 195 -13.50 36.03 67.58
C LEU A 195 -14.90 36.05 68.19
N ALA A 196 -15.86 35.33 67.62
CA ALA A 196 -17.21 35.21 68.15
C ALA A 196 -17.20 34.64 69.58
N ALA A 197 -16.43 33.59 69.84
CA ALA A 197 -16.30 33.00 71.17
C ALA A 197 -15.67 33.97 72.19
N ILE A 198 -14.71 34.81 71.78
CA ILE A 198 -14.15 35.85 72.65
C ILE A 198 -15.21 36.92 72.96
N ILE A 199 -15.92 37.40 71.95
CA ILE A 199 -16.97 38.42 72.09
C ILE A 199 -18.07 37.93 73.03
N GLU A 200 -18.54 36.70 72.85
CA GLU A 200 -19.57 36.08 73.68
C GLU A 200 -19.15 36.02 75.16
N ARG A 201 -17.92 35.61 75.45
CA ARG A 201 -17.37 35.60 76.82
C ARG A 201 -17.31 36.99 77.44
N LEU A 202 -17.03 38.02 76.65
CA LEU A 202 -17.01 39.40 77.13
C LEU A 202 -18.44 39.92 77.40
N GLN A 203 -19.38 39.63 76.51
CA GLN A 203 -20.79 39.98 76.68
C GLN A 203 -21.43 39.27 77.88
N GLU A 204 -21.04 38.03 78.16
CA GLU A 204 -21.46 37.31 79.39
C GLU A 204 -20.97 38.03 80.65
N LYS A 205 -19.71 38.47 80.68
CA LYS A 205 -19.18 39.26 81.80
C LYS A 205 -19.91 40.58 81.99
N GLU A 206 -20.27 41.25 80.90
CA GLU A 206 -21.04 42.49 80.94
C GLU A 206 -22.47 42.28 81.47
N ARG A 207 -23.15 41.22 81.02
CA ARG A 207 -24.47 40.80 81.52
C ARG A 207 -24.42 40.52 83.02
N HIS A 208 -23.43 39.74 83.46
CA HIS A 208 -23.23 39.45 84.88
C HIS A 208 -22.99 40.73 85.70
N ALA A 209 -22.14 41.64 85.23
CA ALA A 209 -21.90 42.90 85.92
C ALA A 209 -23.17 43.77 86.02
N ALA A 210 -24.02 43.78 84.98
CA ALA A 210 -25.31 44.49 85.01
C ALA A 210 -26.31 43.85 85.98
N GLU A 211 -26.33 42.51 86.07
CA GLU A 211 -27.14 41.78 87.04
C GLU A 211 -26.70 42.07 88.48
N VAL A 212 -25.39 42.07 88.76
CA VAL A 212 -24.86 42.43 90.08
C VAL A 212 -25.26 43.86 90.48
N ARG A 213 -25.23 44.82 89.54
CA ARG A 213 -25.70 46.20 89.80
C ARG A 213 -27.20 46.23 90.16
N ARG A 214 -28.05 45.58 89.38
CA ARG A 214 -29.50 45.48 89.65
C ARG A 214 -29.80 44.80 90.98
N ASN A 215 -29.11 43.70 91.30
CA ASN A 215 -29.31 42.99 92.56
C ASN A 215 -28.93 43.85 93.76
N LYS A 216 -27.89 44.70 93.63
CA LYS A 216 -27.52 45.66 94.67
C LYS A 216 -28.60 46.73 94.87
N GLU A 217 -29.15 47.27 93.79
CA GLU A 217 -30.25 48.25 93.85
C GLU A 217 -31.48 47.67 94.54
N LEU A 218 -31.91 46.46 94.15
CA LEU A 218 -33.03 45.76 94.77
C LEU A 218 -32.82 45.47 96.27
N GLN A 219 -31.60 45.08 96.67
CA GLN A 219 -31.31 44.88 98.10
C GLN A 219 -31.40 46.18 98.90
N VAL A 220 -30.96 47.31 98.34
CA VAL A 220 -31.06 48.62 98.99
C VAL A 220 -32.53 49.01 99.15
N GLU A 221 -33.36 48.82 98.12
CA GLU A 221 -34.80 49.11 98.18
C GLU A 221 -35.56 48.23 99.19
N LEU A 222 -35.14 46.99 99.41
CA LEU A 222 -35.78 46.06 100.35
C LEU A 222 -35.33 46.25 101.82
N SER A 223 -34.21 46.94 102.05
CA SER A 223 -33.61 47.09 103.39
C SER A 223 -33.67 48.51 103.95
N GLY A 224 -34.19 49.48 103.18
CA GLY A 224 -34.53 50.83 103.62
C GLY A 224 -36.02 50.99 103.89
#